data_AF-A0A7V1D5K2-F1
#
_entry.id   AF-A0A7V1D5K2-F1
#
_cell.length_a   1.000
_cell.length_b   1.000
_cell.length_c   1.000
_cell.angle_alpha   90.00
_cell.angle_beta   90.00
_cell.angle_gamma   90.00
#
_symmetry.space_group_name_H-M   'P 1'
#
loop_
_entity.id
_entity.type
_entity.pdbx_description
1 polymer ?
#
loop_
_entity_poly.entity_id
_entity_poly.type
_entity_poly.pdbx_seq_one_letter_code
_entity_poly.pdbx_strand_id
1 'polypeptide(L)'
;LLVILLYGQVVVSEEFLPLAEDGVHDKSGSAMEFLQEPQQALKDFPLDNIGAVDWVRTLQDGYIEPRKGVTGKEKMVAIDLDIIMKNTSTMPFVSFSHRNHTEWLTCSNCHTGIFMPQVGGNFITMAAILEGEYCGTCHGKVAFSTYNCDGCHKIDDNQSGLR
;
A
#
# COMPACT_ATOMS: atom_id res chain seq x y z
N LEU A 1 -36.94 12.61 16.71
CA LEU A 1 -36.34 13.54 15.74
C LEU A 1 -35.21 14.28 16.45
N LEU A 2 -33.97 13.86 16.24
CA LEU A 2 -32.81 14.72 16.44
C LEU A 2 -31.91 14.47 15.23
N VAL A 3 -32.01 15.37 14.26
CA VAL A 3 -31.19 15.39 13.05
C VAL A 3 -29.95 16.19 13.42
N ILE A 4 -28.82 15.52 13.62
CA ILE A 4 -27.52 16.18 13.68
C ILE A 4 -26.97 16.19 12.27
N LEU A 5 -27.17 17.33 11.59
CA LEU A 5 -26.47 17.69 10.37
C LEU A 5 -25.02 18.02 10.73
N LEU A 6 -24.10 17.11 10.44
CA LEU A 6 -22.69 17.47 10.30
C LEU A 6 -22.35 17.41 8.81
N TYR A 7 -22.42 18.59 8.19
CA TYR A 7 -21.64 18.92 7.01
C TYR A 7 -20.16 18.85 7.43
N GLY A 8 -19.49 17.81 7.01
CA GLY A 8 -18.05 17.65 7.15
C GLY A 8 -17.63 16.66 6.08
N GLN A 9 -16.65 17.02 5.27
CA GLN A 9 -16.08 16.17 4.25
C GLN A 9 -15.84 14.78 4.85
N VAL A 10 -16.37 13.74 4.19
CA VAL A 10 -15.99 12.36 4.51
C VAL A 10 -14.53 12.23 4.09
N VAL A 11 -13.63 12.66 4.98
CA VAL A 11 -12.23 12.28 4.94
C VAL A 11 -12.24 10.86 5.47
N VAL A 12 -12.17 9.88 4.58
CA VAL A 12 -11.96 8.48 4.96
C VAL A 12 -10.50 8.38 5.40
N SER A 13 -10.16 8.93 6.57
CA SER A 13 -8.96 8.48 7.26
C SER A 13 -9.17 7.01 7.56
N GLU A 14 -8.17 6.16 7.33
CA GLU A 14 -8.17 4.81 7.90
C GLU A 14 -8.39 4.95 9.41
N GLU A 15 -9.63 4.74 9.86
CA GLU A 15 -9.99 4.84 11.26
C GLU A 15 -9.55 3.54 11.89
N PHE A 16 -8.28 3.49 12.30
CA PHE A 16 -7.80 2.41 13.12
C PHE A 16 -8.66 2.39 14.38
N LEU A 17 -9.28 1.26 14.68
CA LEU A 17 -9.89 1.06 15.98
C LEU A 17 -8.78 0.83 17.02
N PRO A 18 -9.03 1.13 18.31
CA PRO A 18 -8.14 0.68 19.37
C PRO A 18 -7.94 -0.84 19.28
N LEU A 19 -6.75 -1.34 19.59
CA LEU A 19 -6.45 -2.78 19.49
C LEU A 19 -7.43 -3.64 20.30
N ALA A 20 -7.91 -3.15 21.44
CA ALA A 20 -8.89 -3.86 22.27
C ALA A 20 -10.29 -4.00 21.62
N GLU A 21 -10.57 -3.22 20.59
CA GLU A 21 -11.88 -3.08 19.94
C GLU A 21 -11.89 -3.51 18.47
N ASP A 22 -10.73 -3.85 17.90
CA ASP A 22 -10.58 -4.18 16.48
C ASP A 22 -11.15 -5.55 16.07
N GLY A 23 -11.50 -6.39 17.04
CA GLY A 23 -12.03 -7.74 16.81
C GLY A 23 -11.00 -8.76 16.31
N VAL A 24 -9.72 -8.37 16.25
CA VAL A 24 -8.58 -9.21 15.85
C VAL A 24 -7.76 -9.63 17.07
N HIS A 25 -7.55 -8.73 18.03
CA HIS A 25 -6.72 -8.99 19.21
C HIS A 25 -7.52 -9.52 20.41
N ASP A 26 -6.93 -10.47 21.15
CA ASP A 26 -7.47 -10.93 22.43
C ASP A 26 -7.22 -9.89 23.52
N LYS A 27 -8.25 -9.09 23.78
CA LYS A 27 -8.29 -8.07 24.83
C LYS A 27 -8.00 -8.58 26.25
N SER A 28 -8.11 -9.88 26.52
CA SER A 28 -7.77 -10.47 27.81
C SER A 28 -6.34 -11.01 27.90
N GLY A 29 -5.62 -11.03 26.78
CA GLY A 29 -4.26 -11.51 26.69
C GLY A 29 -3.24 -10.54 27.29
N SER A 30 -2.22 -11.07 27.95
CA SER A 30 -1.11 -10.29 28.52
C SER A 30 -0.30 -9.51 27.48
N ALA A 31 -0.37 -9.91 26.20
CA ALA A 31 0.26 -9.18 25.11
C ALA A 31 -0.29 -7.75 24.94
N MET A 32 -1.55 -7.50 25.30
CA MET A 32 -2.20 -6.19 25.15
C MET A 32 -1.50 -5.07 25.90
N GLU A 33 -0.80 -5.37 26.99
CA GLU A 33 -0.04 -4.38 27.76
C GLU A 33 1.21 -3.87 27.02
N PHE A 34 1.67 -4.61 26.01
CA PHE A 34 2.92 -4.33 25.31
C PHE A 34 2.73 -3.88 23.86
N LEU A 35 1.55 -4.11 23.28
CA LEU A 35 1.27 -3.70 21.91
C LEU A 35 1.10 -2.18 21.84
N GLN A 36 1.67 -1.59 20.79
CA GLN A 36 1.53 -0.16 20.52
C GLN A 36 0.24 0.10 19.74
N GLU A 37 -0.55 1.08 20.20
CA GLU A 37 -1.78 1.48 19.49
C GLU A 37 -1.45 2.05 18.09
N PRO A 38 -2.19 1.68 17.03
CA PRO A 38 -1.94 2.17 15.68
C PRO A 38 -1.98 3.69 15.55
N GLN A 39 -2.92 4.35 16.24
CA GLN A 39 -3.03 5.81 16.21
C GLN A 39 -1.81 6.47 16.85
N GLN A 40 -1.18 5.81 17.83
CA GLN A 40 0.06 6.27 18.41
C GLN A 40 1.25 6.04 17.47
N ALA A 41 1.30 4.87 16.82
CA ALA A 41 2.40 4.52 15.91
C ALA A 41 2.43 5.39 14.65
N LEU A 42 1.26 5.72 14.10
CA LEU A 42 1.11 6.39 12.80
C LEU A 42 0.87 7.90 12.91
N LYS A 43 0.80 8.45 14.13
CA LYS A 43 0.39 9.84 14.39
C LYS A 43 1.11 10.89 13.55
N ASP A 44 2.42 10.70 13.37
CA ASP A 44 3.30 11.68 12.72
C ASP A 44 3.59 11.33 11.26
N PHE A 45 3.01 10.24 10.72
CA PHE A 45 3.29 9.81 9.36
C PHE A 45 2.60 10.73 8.35
N PRO A 46 3.26 11.00 7.20
CA PRO A 46 2.65 11.75 6.13
C PRO A 46 1.40 11.03 5.60
N LEU A 47 0.38 11.81 5.26
CA LEU A 47 -0.86 11.30 4.67
C LEU A 47 -0.91 11.58 3.16
N ASP A 48 -1.59 10.72 2.43
CA ASP A 48 -1.88 10.88 1.01
C ASP A 48 -3.08 11.80 0.75
N ASN A 49 -3.51 11.89 -0.52
CA ASN A 49 -4.61 12.75 -0.94
C ASN A 49 -6.00 12.31 -0.42
N ILE A 50 -6.15 11.07 0.02
CA ILE A 50 -7.40 10.54 0.59
C ILE A 50 -7.37 10.50 2.12
N GLY A 51 -6.25 10.88 2.74
CA GLY A 51 -6.08 10.90 4.19
C GLY A 51 -5.60 9.58 4.80
N ALA A 52 -5.14 8.63 3.97
CA ALA A 52 -4.48 7.41 4.42
C ALA A 52 -2.96 7.64 4.56
N VAL A 53 -2.26 6.72 5.23
CA VAL A 53 -0.79 6.82 5.37
C VAL A 53 -0.11 6.70 4.01
N ASP A 54 0.72 7.69 3.67
CA ASP A 54 1.62 7.61 2.52
C ASP A 54 2.87 6.81 2.91
N TRP A 55 2.79 5.50 2.74
CA TRP A 55 3.87 4.57 3.09
C TRP A 55 5.16 4.82 2.31
N VAL A 56 5.07 5.29 1.07
CA VAL A 56 6.24 5.59 0.24
C VAL A 56 6.98 6.78 0.83
N ARG A 57 6.25 7.87 1.09
CA ARG A 57 6.84 9.07 1.69
C ARG A 57 7.32 8.82 3.11
N THR A 58 6.58 8.03 3.90
CA THR A 58 6.99 7.62 5.25
C THR A 58 8.38 6.99 5.25
N LEU A 59 8.67 6.10 4.28
CA LEU A 59 9.98 5.48 4.13
C LEU A 59 11.03 6.48 3.61
N GLN A 60 10.71 7.23 2.56
CA GLN A 60 11.65 8.15 1.91
C GLN A 60 12.07 9.32 2.81
N ASP A 61 11.14 9.84 3.61
CA ASP A 61 11.39 10.92 4.57
C ASP A 61 12.04 10.42 5.87
N GLY A 62 12.24 9.09 6.02
CA GLY A 62 12.96 8.50 7.15
C GLY A 62 12.15 8.37 8.44
N TYR A 63 10.82 8.42 8.37
CA TYR A 63 9.96 8.14 9.55
C TYR A 63 10.07 6.69 10.00
N ILE A 64 10.42 5.79 9.08
CA ILE A 64 10.71 4.38 9.36
C ILE A 64 12.04 3.99 8.73
N GLU A 65 12.78 3.10 9.41
CA GLU A 65 14.02 2.52 8.91
C GLU A 65 13.94 0.99 8.99
N PRO A 66 13.38 0.33 7.97
CA PRO A 66 13.19 -1.10 8.06
C PRO A 66 14.51 -1.87 8.03
N ARG A 67 14.54 -2.98 8.77
CA ARG A 67 15.71 -3.87 8.76
C ARG A 67 15.88 -4.50 7.38
N LYS A 68 17.11 -4.49 6.90
CA LYS A 68 17.51 -5.06 5.59
C LYS A 68 17.44 -6.59 5.53
N GLY A 69 17.34 -7.24 6.68
CA GLY A 69 17.24 -8.69 6.82
C GLY A 69 17.24 -9.11 8.28
N VAL A 70 17.32 -10.42 8.53
CA VAL A 70 17.27 -11.00 9.87
C VAL A 70 18.45 -10.54 10.72
N THR A 71 19.64 -10.42 10.11
CA THR A 71 20.85 -9.99 10.82
C THR A 71 21.11 -8.48 10.68
N GLY A 72 20.45 -7.82 9.72
CA GLY A 72 20.63 -6.41 9.38
C GLY A 72 21.89 -6.12 8.56
N LYS A 73 22.69 -7.14 8.23
CA LYS A 73 23.92 -7.01 7.41
C LYS A 73 23.67 -7.23 5.92
N GLU A 74 22.49 -7.71 5.58
CA GLU A 74 22.05 -7.95 4.23
C GLU A 74 21.97 -6.62 3.45
N LYS A 75 22.11 -6.72 2.13
CA LYS A 75 21.99 -5.57 1.24
C LYS A 75 20.65 -5.64 0.53
N MET A 76 19.82 -4.62 0.74
CA MET A 76 18.65 -4.38 -0.09
C MET A 76 19.09 -3.70 -1.38
N VAL A 77 18.50 -4.10 -2.49
CA VAL A 77 18.78 -3.55 -3.82
C VAL A 77 17.49 -2.92 -4.32
N ALA A 78 17.46 -1.58 -4.33
CA ALA A 78 16.40 -0.84 -4.96
C ALA A 78 16.63 -0.81 -6.47
N ILE A 79 15.60 -1.15 -7.24
CA ILE A 79 15.62 -1.17 -8.71
C ILE A 79 14.79 0.00 -9.22
N ASP A 80 15.43 0.88 -9.98
CA ASP A 80 14.77 2.03 -10.61
C ASP A 80 14.21 1.62 -11.98
N LEU A 81 13.02 1.00 -11.97
CA LEU A 81 12.33 0.53 -13.17
C LEU A 81 10.81 0.63 -12.97
N ASP A 82 10.18 1.47 -13.78
CA ASP A 82 8.73 1.61 -13.78
C ASP A 82 8.10 0.82 -14.94
N ILE A 83 6.99 0.14 -14.65
CA ILE A 83 6.19 -0.59 -15.62
C ILE A 83 4.86 0.11 -15.79
N ILE A 84 4.58 0.54 -17.01
CA ILE A 84 3.30 1.18 -17.36
C ILE A 84 2.35 0.13 -17.94
N MET A 85 1.23 -0.11 -17.25
CA MET A 85 0.17 -1.02 -17.69
C MET A 85 -0.97 -0.22 -18.33
N LYS A 86 -1.22 -0.48 -19.61
CA LYS A 86 -2.17 0.29 -20.43
C LYS A 86 -3.57 -0.32 -20.54
N ASN A 87 -3.75 -1.55 -20.05
CA ASN A 87 -5.04 -2.24 -20.12
C ASN A 87 -5.96 -1.79 -18.97
N THR A 88 -6.34 -0.51 -18.96
CA THR A 88 -7.08 0.14 -17.86
C THR A 88 -8.45 0.65 -18.30
N SER A 89 -8.93 0.26 -19.49
CA SER A 89 -10.17 0.75 -20.08
C SER A 89 -10.17 2.29 -20.17
N THR A 90 -11.11 2.98 -19.51
CA THR A 90 -11.22 4.45 -19.50
C THR A 90 -10.44 5.13 -18.37
N MET A 91 -9.84 4.35 -17.45
CA MET A 91 -9.02 4.91 -16.36
C MET A 91 -7.62 5.26 -16.87
N PRO A 92 -6.92 6.21 -16.24
CA PRO A 92 -5.51 6.46 -16.50
C PRO A 92 -4.69 5.16 -16.43
N PHE A 93 -3.58 5.12 -17.16
CA PHE A 93 -2.65 4.00 -17.11
C PHE A 93 -2.09 3.80 -15.71
N VAL A 94 -1.86 2.54 -15.37
CA VAL A 94 -1.27 2.16 -14.09
C VAL A 94 0.25 2.28 -14.21
N SER A 95 0.88 2.93 -13.24
CA SER A 95 2.33 2.87 -13.05
C SER A 95 2.67 1.96 -11.88
N PHE A 96 3.53 0.97 -12.13
CA PHE A 96 4.12 0.13 -11.09
C PHE A 96 5.61 0.46 -10.97
N SER A 97 6.03 1.00 -9.83
CA SER A 97 7.44 1.31 -9.57
C SER A 97 8.15 0.20 -8.83
N HIS A 98 9.16 -0.42 -9.44
CA HIS A 98 9.99 -1.39 -8.73
C HIS A 98 10.70 -0.75 -7.54
N ARG A 99 11.10 0.52 -7.64
CA ARG A 99 11.88 1.18 -6.59
C ARG A 99 11.11 1.20 -5.27
N ASN A 100 9.87 1.69 -5.31
CA ASN A 100 9.01 1.79 -4.13
C ASN A 100 8.75 0.41 -3.48
N HIS A 101 8.81 -0.68 -4.26
CA HIS A 101 8.65 -2.03 -3.73
C HIS A 101 9.97 -2.64 -3.24
N THR A 102 11.07 -2.38 -3.95
CA THR A 102 12.38 -3.01 -3.71
C THR A 102 13.26 -2.30 -2.69
N GLU A 103 12.84 -1.11 -2.24
CA GLU A 103 13.41 -0.46 -1.06
C GLU A 103 13.19 -1.29 0.22
N TRP A 104 12.11 -2.08 0.27
CA TRP A 104 11.79 -2.93 1.43
C TRP A 104 11.62 -4.43 1.11
N LEU A 105 11.30 -4.79 -0.13
CA LEU A 105 11.08 -6.17 -0.55
C LEU A 105 12.17 -6.67 -1.50
N THR A 106 12.29 -8.00 -1.60
CA THR A 106 13.24 -8.67 -2.49
C THR A 106 12.53 -9.22 -3.72
N CYS A 107 13.30 -9.54 -4.78
CA CYS A 107 12.76 -10.08 -6.03
C CYS A 107 11.89 -11.32 -5.81
N SER A 108 12.28 -12.20 -4.86
CA SER A 108 11.56 -13.44 -4.54
C SER A 108 10.22 -13.23 -3.85
N ASN A 109 9.95 -12.03 -3.31
CA ASN A 109 8.63 -11.71 -2.76
C ASN A 109 7.56 -11.63 -3.86
N CYS A 110 7.98 -11.34 -5.10
CA CYS A 110 7.07 -11.13 -6.23
C CYS A 110 7.25 -12.18 -7.32
N HIS A 111 8.50 -12.53 -7.65
CA HIS A 111 8.83 -13.39 -8.78
C HIS A 111 9.33 -14.78 -8.35
N THR A 112 8.97 -15.86 -9.06
CA THR A 112 7.94 -15.92 -10.13
C THR A 112 6.53 -16.20 -9.58
N GLY A 113 6.36 -16.13 -8.26
CA GLY A 113 5.14 -16.60 -7.59
C GLY A 113 3.90 -15.76 -7.92
N ILE A 114 3.99 -14.44 -7.80
CA ILE A 114 2.87 -13.51 -8.03
C ILE A 114 2.89 -13.01 -9.48
N PHE A 115 4.09 -12.64 -9.96
CA PHE A 115 4.26 -12.06 -11.29
C PHE A 115 5.30 -12.85 -12.10
N MET A 116 5.09 -12.93 -13.41
CA MET A 116 6.11 -13.34 -14.36
C MET A 116 7.10 -12.18 -14.53
N PRO A 117 8.42 -12.44 -14.65
CA PRO A 117 9.43 -11.40 -14.87
C PRO A 117 9.41 -10.93 -16.35
N GLN A 118 8.23 -10.56 -16.84
CA GLN A 118 7.96 -10.16 -18.21
C GLN A 118 6.77 -9.21 -18.24
N VAL A 119 6.92 -8.06 -18.91
CA VAL A 119 5.82 -7.12 -19.14
C VAL A 119 4.72 -7.80 -19.94
N GLY A 120 3.48 -7.74 -19.45
CA GLY A 120 2.34 -8.42 -20.06
C GLY A 120 2.32 -9.94 -19.89
N GLY A 121 3.21 -10.50 -19.06
CA GLY A 121 3.24 -11.94 -18.77
C GLY A 121 2.09 -12.44 -17.89
N ASN A 122 1.33 -11.53 -17.28
CA ASN A 122 0.17 -11.83 -16.44
C ASN A 122 -1.07 -11.10 -16.98
N PHE A 123 -2.23 -11.76 -16.90
CA PHE A 123 -3.52 -11.12 -17.17
C PHE A 123 -4.11 -10.60 -15.86
N ILE A 124 -3.82 -9.32 -15.56
CA ILE A 124 -4.22 -8.68 -14.31
C ILE A 124 -5.54 -7.96 -14.53
N THR A 125 -6.51 -8.20 -13.66
CA THR A 125 -7.80 -7.50 -13.63
C THR A 125 -8.08 -6.97 -12.24
N MET A 126 -8.91 -5.92 -12.13
CA MET A 126 -9.35 -5.45 -10.82
C MET A 126 -10.16 -6.50 -10.05
N ALA A 127 -10.91 -7.36 -10.73
CA ALA A 127 -11.61 -8.47 -10.09
C ALA A 127 -10.63 -9.41 -9.38
N ALA A 128 -9.58 -9.85 -10.08
CA ALA A 128 -8.52 -10.69 -9.50
C ALA A 128 -7.80 -9.99 -8.33
N ILE A 129 -7.55 -8.68 -8.45
CA ILE A 129 -6.95 -7.87 -7.36
C ILE A 129 -7.85 -7.88 -6.12
N LEU A 130 -9.16 -7.67 -6.28
CA LEU A 130 -10.11 -7.70 -5.16
C LEU A 130 -10.26 -9.10 -4.55
N GLU A 131 -9.99 -10.15 -5.32
CA GLU A 131 -9.92 -11.55 -4.84
C GLU A 131 -8.58 -11.88 -4.14
N GLY A 132 -7.65 -10.93 -4.07
CA GLY A 132 -6.37 -11.07 -3.36
C GLY A 132 -5.22 -11.56 -4.22
N GLU A 133 -5.38 -11.61 -5.54
CA GLU A 133 -4.32 -11.94 -6.49
C GLU A 133 -3.52 -10.69 -6.89
N TYR A 134 -2.33 -10.90 -7.46
CA TYR A 134 -1.46 -9.83 -7.98
C TYR A 134 -1.22 -8.72 -6.95
N CYS A 135 -1.63 -7.49 -7.24
CA CYS A 135 -1.50 -6.34 -6.34
C CYS A 135 -2.24 -6.59 -5.01
N GLY A 136 -3.39 -7.27 -5.05
CA GLY A 136 -4.23 -7.59 -3.88
C GLY A 136 -3.63 -8.65 -2.94
N THR A 137 -2.51 -9.26 -3.32
CA THR A 137 -1.74 -10.09 -2.38
C THR A 137 -1.23 -9.24 -1.22
N CYS A 138 -0.92 -7.95 -1.47
CA CYS A 138 -0.42 -7.03 -0.45
C CYS A 138 -1.35 -5.84 -0.19
N HIS A 139 -1.84 -5.17 -1.24
CA HIS A 139 -2.70 -3.99 -1.12
C HIS A 139 -4.06 -4.37 -0.51
N GLY A 140 -4.48 -3.62 0.52
CA GLY A 140 -5.67 -3.93 1.33
C GLY A 140 -5.43 -4.93 2.48
N LYS A 141 -4.19 -5.39 2.68
CA LYS A 141 -3.80 -6.26 3.81
C LYS A 141 -2.62 -5.70 4.59
N VAL A 142 -1.53 -5.40 3.89
CA VAL A 142 -0.25 -4.94 4.45
C VAL A 142 0.26 -3.66 3.78
N ALA A 143 -0.50 -3.14 2.82
CA ALA A 143 -0.26 -1.89 2.10
C ALA A 143 -1.61 -1.19 1.87
N PHE A 144 -1.56 0.03 1.36
CA PHE A 144 -2.75 0.86 1.17
C PHE A 144 -3.88 0.12 0.42
N SER A 145 -5.12 0.53 0.72
CA SER A 145 -6.34 -0.05 0.18
C SER A 145 -6.40 -0.07 -1.34
N THR A 146 -6.86 -1.18 -1.92
CA THR A 146 -7.11 -1.29 -3.38
C THR A 146 -8.20 -0.34 -3.89
N TYR A 147 -8.92 0.33 -2.99
CA TYR A 147 -9.91 1.35 -3.34
C TYR A 147 -9.30 2.75 -3.52
N ASN A 148 -8.01 2.95 -3.22
CA ASN A 148 -7.29 4.17 -3.58
C ASN A 148 -6.84 4.11 -5.05
N CYS A 149 -7.76 4.41 -5.97
CA CYS A 149 -7.55 4.30 -7.41
C CYS A 149 -6.33 5.10 -7.89
N ASP A 150 -6.16 6.31 -7.38
CA ASP A 150 -5.10 7.25 -7.73
C ASP A 150 -3.73 6.79 -7.21
N GLY A 151 -3.69 5.79 -6.32
CA GLY A 151 -2.47 5.10 -5.90
C GLY A 151 -1.78 4.35 -7.04
N CYS A 152 -2.54 3.87 -8.02
CA CYS A 152 -2.04 3.11 -9.16
C CYS A 152 -2.24 3.84 -10.50
N HIS A 153 -3.43 4.39 -10.71
CA HIS A 153 -3.87 5.02 -11.96
C HIS A 153 -3.41 6.48 -12.06
N LYS A 154 -2.11 6.68 -12.31
CA LYS A 154 -1.48 8.02 -12.25
C LYS A 154 -1.09 8.60 -13.62
N ILE A 155 -1.07 7.81 -14.69
CA ILE A 155 -0.48 8.22 -15.96
C ILE A 155 -1.57 8.39 -17.03
N ASP A 156 -1.80 9.62 -17.48
CA ASP A 156 -2.76 9.86 -18.56
C ASP A 156 -2.29 9.25 -19.90
N ASP A 157 -3.24 8.90 -20.76
CA ASP A 157 -2.97 8.34 -22.09
C ASP A 157 -2.03 9.25 -22.93
N ASN A 158 -2.21 10.56 -22.78
CA ASN A 158 -1.40 11.60 -23.44
C ASN A 158 0.05 11.69 -22.94
N GLN A 159 0.40 11.04 -21.82
CA GLN A 159 1.74 11.05 -21.23
C GLN A 159 2.52 9.75 -21.47
N SER A 160 1.94 8.80 -22.21
CA SER A 160 2.47 7.44 -22.37
C SER A 160 3.74 7.29 -23.23
N GLY A 161 4.32 8.42 -23.65
CA GLY A 161 5.63 8.53 -24.29
C GLY A 161 6.78 8.81 -23.31
N LEU A 162 6.51 9.06 -22.03
CA LEU A 162 7.53 9.20 -20.99
C LEU A 162 7.94 7.80 -20.53
N ARG A 163 9.15 7.40 -20.94
CA ARG A 163 9.88 6.26 -20.41
C ARG A 163 10.71 6.70 -19.23
#